data_AF-A0A381Z6I0-F1
#
_entry.id   AF-A0A381Z6I0-F1
#
_cell.length_a   1.000
_cell.length_b   1.000
_cell.length_c   1.000
_cell.angle_alpha   90.00
_cell.angle_beta   90.00
_cell.angle_gamma   90.00
#
_symmetry.space_group_name_H-M   'P 1'
#
loop_
_entity.id
_entity.type
_entity.pdbx_description
1 polymer ?
#
loop_
_entity_poly.entity_id
_entity_poly.type
_entity_poly.pdbx_seq_one_letter_code
_entity_poly.pdbx_strand_id
1 'polypeptide(L)'
;MVELTSPEFRGTPDLTPNPAFPTAKLVERRDMTEDLMVIKLEPSERFDFKPGQYCTLGLGKIERAYSIVSAPYEKNLEIFVELVPDGELTPKMWNLKLGDKMSIRPRAKGI
;
A
#
# COMPACT_ATOMS: atom_id res chain seq x y z
N MET A 1 -22.44 5.78 -41.85
CA MET A 1 -21.16 6.13 -41.18
C MET A 1 -21.43 6.09 -39.69
N VAL A 2 -20.94 5.07 -39.00
CA VAL A 2 -20.96 5.00 -37.54
C VAL A 2 -19.51 5.23 -37.14
N GLU A 3 -19.20 6.36 -36.52
CA GLU A 3 -17.87 6.65 -36.02
C GLU A 3 -17.56 5.65 -34.90
N LEU A 4 -16.61 4.75 -35.17
CA LEU A 4 -15.97 3.93 -34.16
C LEU A 4 -15.13 4.86 -33.30
N THR A 5 -15.65 5.24 -32.13
CA THR A 5 -14.86 5.92 -31.10
C THR A 5 -13.71 5.01 -30.70
N SER A 6 -12.49 5.42 -31.02
CA SER A 6 -11.23 4.79 -30.63
C SER A 6 -11.20 4.49 -29.12
N PRO A 7 -10.65 3.34 -28.69
CA PRO A 7 -10.52 3.05 -27.27
C PRO A 7 -9.61 4.09 -26.62
N GLU A 8 -10.10 4.74 -25.57
CA GLU A 8 -9.31 5.65 -24.74
C GLU A 8 -8.11 4.88 -24.17
N PHE A 9 -6.91 5.28 -24.57
CA PHE A 9 -5.68 4.79 -23.97
C PHE A 9 -5.61 5.35 -22.55
N ARG A 10 -6.20 4.66 -21.57
CA ARG A 10 -5.97 4.94 -20.15
C ARG A 10 -4.49 4.65 -19.89
N GLY A 11 -3.68 5.71 -19.90
CA GLY A 11 -2.26 5.63 -19.58
C GLY A 11 -2.06 4.85 -18.28
N THR A 12 -0.93 4.15 -18.16
CA THR A 12 -0.56 3.43 -16.94
C THR A 12 -0.70 4.38 -15.75
N PRO A 13 -1.45 4.02 -14.70
CA PRO A 13 -1.63 4.91 -13.56
C PRO A 13 -0.27 5.23 -12.94
N ASP A 14 -0.01 6.52 -12.70
CA ASP A 14 1.18 6.95 -11.97
C ASP A 14 1.09 6.45 -10.53
N LEU A 15 1.97 5.51 -10.19
CA LEU A 15 2.04 4.90 -8.85
C LEU A 15 3.13 5.51 -7.98
N THR A 16 3.79 6.58 -8.45
CA THR A 16 4.87 7.23 -7.70
C THR A 16 4.37 7.62 -6.31
N PRO A 17 5.08 7.24 -5.23
CA PRO A 17 4.71 7.65 -3.88
C PRO A 17 4.59 9.16 -3.77
N ASN A 18 3.57 9.63 -3.03
CA ASN A 18 3.37 11.05 -2.82
C ASN A 18 4.62 11.67 -2.14
N PRO A 19 5.32 12.64 -2.77
CA PRO A 19 6.56 13.19 -2.26
C PRO A 19 6.39 14.03 -0.99
N ALA A 20 5.16 14.39 -0.62
CA ALA A 20 4.86 15.13 0.60
C ALA A 20 4.86 14.23 1.86
N PHE A 21 4.93 12.91 1.70
CA PHE A 21 4.88 11.95 2.81
C PHE A 21 6.13 11.07 2.85
N PRO A 22 6.50 10.55 4.04
CA PRO A 22 7.49 9.48 4.16
C PRO A 22 7.11 8.27 3.31
N THR A 23 8.07 7.39 3.08
CA THR A 23 7.86 6.15 2.31
C THR A 23 7.95 4.92 3.20
N ALA A 24 7.36 3.82 2.76
CA ALA A 24 7.52 2.51 3.34
C ALA A 24 7.92 1.53 2.24
N LYS A 25 9.10 0.93 2.37
CA LYS A 25 9.71 0.02 1.38
C LYS A 25 9.26 -1.41 1.64
N LEU A 26 8.76 -2.11 0.63
CA LEU A 26 8.42 -3.52 0.73
C LEU A 26 9.70 -4.36 0.90
N VAL A 27 9.86 -5.01 2.06
CA VAL A 27 11.06 -5.80 2.39
C VAL A 27 10.80 -7.29 2.53
N GLU A 28 9.55 -7.68 2.79
CA GLU A 28 9.12 -9.08 2.83
C GLU A 28 7.70 -9.16 2.30
N ARG A 29 7.40 -10.23 1.57
CA ARG A 29 6.04 -10.60 1.16
C ARG A 29 5.88 -12.10 1.38
N ARG A 30 4.74 -12.49 1.94
CA ARG A 30 4.31 -13.87 2.11
C ARG A 30 2.88 -14.00 1.60
N ASP A 31 2.73 -14.69 0.47
CA ASP A 31 1.40 -15.02 -0.06
C ASP A 31 0.83 -16.20 0.74
N MET A 32 -0.35 -16.00 1.31
CA MET A 32 -1.04 -17.01 2.13
C MET A 32 -2.02 -17.82 1.28
N THR A 33 -2.73 -17.13 0.38
CA THR A 33 -3.68 -17.68 -0.60
C THR A 33 -3.59 -16.84 -1.89
N GLU A 34 -4.43 -17.13 -2.89
CA GLU A 34 -4.52 -16.30 -4.11
C GLU A 34 -4.91 -14.82 -3.85
N ASP A 35 -5.59 -14.55 -2.75
CA ASP A 35 -6.19 -13.28 -2.40
C ASP A 35 -5.77 -12.73 -1.02
N LEU A 36 -4.92 -13.44 -0.26
CA LEU A 36 -4.40 -12.97 1.03
C LEU A 36 -2.87 -12.94 1.03
N MET A 37 -2.30 -11.82 1.45
CA MET A 37 -0.86 -11.69 1.66
C MET A 37 -0.53 -10.96 2.96
N VAL A 38 0.63 -11.30 3.51
CA VAL A 38 1.29 -10.53 4.57
C VAL A 38 2.49 -9.81 3.97
N ILE A 39 2.58 -8.51 4.18
CA ILE A 39 3.73 -7.71 3.76
C ILE A 39 4.43 -7.10 4.96
N LYS A 40 5.75 -7.05 4.93
CA LYS A 40 6.54 -6.22 5.85
C LYS A 40 7.09 -5.02 5.12
N LEU A 41 6.89 -3.86 5.73
CA LEU A 41 7.30 -2.58 5.21
C LEU A 41 8.35 -1.99 6.14
N GLU A 42 9.46 -1.51 5.58
CA GLU A 42 10.47 -0.72 6.27
C GLU A 42 10.17 0.77 6.03
N PRO A 43 9.64 1.49 7.03
CA PRO A 43 9.41 2.93 6.92
C PRO A 43 10.74 3.69 6.75
N SER A 44 10.74 4.77 5.97
CA SER A 44 11.92 5.64 5.79
C SER A 44 12.24 6.46 7.04
N GLU A 45 11.27 6.60 7.94
CA GLU A 45 11.37 7.31 9.21
C GLU A 45 10.72 6.47 10.31
N ARG A 46 11.10 6.69 11.57
CA ARG A 46 10.50 5.99 12.70
C ARG A 46 8.97 6.19 12.71
N PHE A 47 8.22 5.10 12.80
CA PHE A 47 6.76 5.11 12.77
C PHE A 47 6.20 4.62 14.11
N ASP A 48 5.89 5.55 15.02
CA ASP A 48 5.32 5.21 16.33
C ASP A 48 3.79 5.01 16.24
N PHE A 49 3.29 3.96 16.89
CA PHE A 49 1.86 3.65 16.97
C PHE A 49 1.53 2.92 18.28
N LYS A 50 0.25 2.86 18.62
CA LYS A 50 -0.29 2.01 19.71
C LYS A 50 -0.95 0.76 19.13
N PRO A 51 -0.87 -0.40 19.78
CA PRO A 51 -1.59 -1.59 19.34
C PRO A 51 -3.08 -1.30 19.14
N GLY A 52 -3.64 -1.75 18.00
CA GLY A 52 -4.99 -1.43 17.57
C GLY A 52 -5.10 -0.24 16.59
N GLN A 53 -4.00 0.48 16.34
CA GLN A 53 -3.95 1.54 15.32
C GLN A 53 -3.75 1.02 13.90
N TYR A 54 -4.11 1.87 12.94
CA TYR A 54 -3.88 1.68 11.51
C TYR A 54 -2.95 2.76 10.95
N CYS A 55 -2.19 2.40 9.92
CA CYS A 55 -1.48 3.35 9.06
C CYS A 55 -2.27 3.63 7.78
N THR A 56 -1.90 4.67 7.05
CA THR A 56 -2.48 4.96 5.72
C THR A 56 -1.39 4.84 4.68
N LEU A 57 -1.53 3.88 3.78
CA LEU A 57 -0.60 3.59 2.68
C LEU A 57 -1.14 4.12 1.37
N GLY A 58 -0.25 4.53 0.47
CA GLY A 58 -0.64 5.04 -0.84
C GLY A 58 0.30 4.68 -1.99
N LEU A 59 -0.30 4.55 -3.17
CA LEU A 59 0.34 4.42 -4.48
C LEU A 59 -0.26 5.49 -5.40
N GLY A 60 0.57 6.40 -5.90
CA GLY A 60 0.09 7.56 -6.65
C GLY A 60 -0.84 8.44 -5.81
N LYS A 61 -2.06 8.66 -6.33
CA LYS A 61 -3.12 9.45 -5.65
C LYS A 61 -4.06 8.60 -4.78
N ILE A 62 -3.87 7.28 -4.75
CA ILE A 62 -4.78 6.36 -4.06
C ILE A 62 -4.23 6.07 -2.68
N GLU A 63 -5.03 6.31 -1.64
CA GLU A 63 -4.69 6.02 -0.24
C GLU A 63 -5.73 5.11 0.41
N ARG A 64 -5.31 4.14 1.22
CA ARG A 64 -6.20 3.32 2.05
C ARG A 64 -5.59 3.07 3.44
N ALA A 65 -6.47 2.88 4.41
CA ALA A 65 -6.11 2.54 5.77
C ALA A 65 -5.85 1.03 5.90
N TYR A 66 -4.82 0.67 6.65
CA TYR A 66 -4.47 -0.72 6.97
C TYR A 66 -4.10 -0.85 8.43
N SER A 67 -4.74 -1.80 9.13
CA SER A 67 -4.39 -2.14 10.50
C SER A 67 -2.95 -2.61 10.58
N ILE A 68 -2.24 -2.17 11.62
CA ILE A 68 -0.86 -2.58 11.88
C ILE A 68 -0.90 -3.85 12.72
N VAL A 69 -0.26 -4.90 12.24
CA VAL A 69 -0.28 -6.25 12.87
C VAL A 69 1.00 -6.51 13.68
N SER A 70 2.11 -5.86 13.35
CA SER A 70 3.36 -5.98 14.11
C SER A 70 3.30 -5.29 15.47
N ALA A 71 4.26 -5.60 16.35
CA ALA A 71 4.39 -4.92 17.63
C ALA A 71 5.02 -3.52 17.48
N PRO A 72 4.66 -2.52 18.33
CA PRO A 72 5.18 -1.15 18.24
C PRO A 72 6.69 -0.97 18.36
N TYR A 73 7.39 -1.96 18.95
CA TYR A 73 8.84 -1.94 19.10
C TYR A 73 9.58 -2.60 17.93
N GLU A 74 8.86 -3.22 16.99
CA GLU A 74 9.47 -3.82 15.81
C GLU A 74 9.90 -2.74 14.82
N LYS A 75 11.02 -3.00 14.12
CA LYS A 75 11.55 -2.08 13.11
C LYS A 75 10.60 -1.91 11.92
N ASN A 76 9.96 -2.99 11.50
CA ASN A 76 9.13 -3.04 10.30
C ASN A 76 7.66 -3.07 10.68
N LEU A 77 6.82 -2.49 9.83
CA LEU A 77 5.38 -2.61 9.92
C LEU A 77 4.94 -3.87 9.20
N GLU A 78 4.22 -4.76 9.89
CA GLU A 78 3.57 -5.90 9.26
C GLU A 78 2.10 -5.59 9.00
N ILE A 79 1.66 -5.82 7.76
CA ILE A 79 0.31 -5.54 7.28
C ILE A 79 -0.26 -6.81 6.65
N PHE A 80 -1.48 -7.14 7.04
CA PHE A 80 -2.28 -8.18 6.38
C PHE A 80 -3.19 -7.52 5.32
N VAL A 81 -3.15 -8.04 4.10
CA VAL A 81 -3.85 -7.46 2.94
C VAL A 81 -4.70 -8.52 2.27
N GLU A 82 -5.98 -8.20 2.10
CA GLU A 82 -6.93 -8.91 1.25
C GLU A 82 -6.98 -8.25 -0.13
N LEU A 83 -6.88 -9.04 -1.19
CA LEU A 83 -7.06 -8.59 -2.56
C LEU A 83 -8.54 -8.33 -2.80
N VAL A 84 -8.84 -7.12 -3.27
CA VAL A 84 -10.17 -6.77 -3.78
C VAL A 84 -9.99 -6.59 -5.29
N PRO A 85 -10.43 -7.54 -6.13
CA PRO A 85 -10.14 -7.52 -7.57
C PRO A 85 -10.58 -6.22 -8.27
N ASP A 86 -11.76 -5.72 -7.89
CA ASP A 86 -12.31 -4.45 -8.41
C ASP A 86 -11.90 -3.23 -7.58
N GLY A 87 -11.00 -3.41 -6.62
CA GLY A 87 -10.47 -2.35 -5.76
C GLY A 87 -9.45 -1.48 -6.48
N GLU A 88 -9.34 -0.22 -6.07
CA GLU A 88 -8.37 0.67 -6.72
C GLU A 88 -6.93 0.43 -6.28
N LEU A 89 -6.69 0.09 -5.01
CA LEU A 89 -5.35 0.00 -4.45
C LEU A 89 -4.79 -1.43 -4.45
N THR A 90 -5.59 -2.41 -4.01
CA THR A 90 -5.10 -3.76 -3.72
C THR A 90 -4.60 -4.51 -4.97
N PRO A 91 -5.17 -4.39 -6.18
CA PRO A 91 -4.57 -4.97 -7.38
C PRO A 91 -3.21 -4.34 -7.74
N LYS A 92 -3.03 -3.04 -7.48
CA LYS A 92 -1.75 -2.34 -7.70
C LYS A 92 -0.72 -2.77 -6.66
N MET A 93 -1.14 -2.87 -5.40
CA MET A 93 -0.33 -3.40 -4.31
C MET A 93 0.10 -4.86 -4.58
N TRP A 94 -0.77 -5.66 -5.18
CA TRP A 94 -0.49 -7.05 -5.57
C TRP A 94 0.65 -7.19 -6.57
N ASN A 95 0.91 -6.14 -7.36
CA ASN A 95 1.96 -6.14 -8.37
C ASN A 95 3.32 -5.66 -7.84
N LEU A 96 3.38 -5.14 -6.61
CA LEU A 96 4.62 -4.66 -6.01
C LEU A 96 5.65 -5.78 -5.87
N LYS A 97 6.91 -5.40 -6.06
CA LYS A 97 8.10 -6.24 -5.88
C LYS A 97 8.89 -5.77 -4.67
N LEU A 98 9.73 -6.65 -4.14
CA LEU A 98 10.65 -6.29 -3.06
C LEU A 98 11.49 -5.08 -3.48
N GLY A 99 11.61 -4.10 -2.60
CA GLY A 99 12.29 -2.82 -2.86
C GLY A 99 11.37 -1.70 -3.33
N ASP A 100 10.17 -2.01 -3.83
CA ASP A 100 9.19 -0.98 -4.19
C ASP A 100 8.73 -0.20 -2.96
N LYS A 101 8.32 1.04 -3.19
CA LYS A 101 7.93 1.97 -2.13
C LYS A 101 6.48 2.39 -2.27
N MET A 102 5.85 2.58 -1.14
CA MET A 102 4.56 3.24 -0.99
C MET A 102 4.73 4.50 -0.16
N SER A 103 3.86 5.49 -0.32
CA SER A 103 3.79 6.59 0.65
C SER A 103 3.08 6.10 1.92
N ILE A 104 3.50 6.61 3.07
CA ILE A 104 2.85 6.36 4.35
C ILE A 104 2.55 7.69 5.04
N ARG A 105 1.31 7.93 5.46
CA ARG A 105 1.02 9.14 6.23
C ARG A 105 1.75 9.10 7.57
N PRO A 106 2.36 10.20 8.03
CA PRO A 106 3.32 10.19 9.15
C PRO A 106 2.71 9.89 10.53
N ARG A 107 1.39 9.70 10.63
CA ARG A 107 0.70 9.44 11.88
C ARG A 107 -0.26 8.27 11.73
N ALA A 108 -0.14 7.30 12.63
CA ALA A 108 -1.14 6.27 12.83
C ALA A 108 -2.44 6.87 13.39
N LYS A 109 -3.56 6.19 13.17
CA LYS A 109 -4.90 6.60 13.62
C LYS A 109 -5.68 5.39 14.17
N GLY A 110 -6.82 5.68 14.78
CA GLY A 110 -7.63 4.71 15.53
C GLY A 110 -7.28 4.82 17.01
N ILE A 111 -8.28 4.90 17.88
CA ILE A 111 -8.16 5.27 19.31
C ILE A 111 -7.97 6.77 19.54
#